data_AF-A0A6A9SCQ3-F1
#
_entry.id   AF-A0A6A9SCQ3-F1
#
_cell.length_a   1.000
_cell.length_b   1.000
_cell.length_c   1.000
_cell.angle_alpha   90.00
_cell.angle_beta   90.00
_cell.angle_gamma   90.00
#
_symmetry.space_group_name_H-M   'P 1'
#
loop_
_entity.id
_entity.type
_entity.pdbx_description
1 polymer ?
#
loop_
_entity_poly.entity_id
_entity_poly.type
_entity_poly.pdbx_seq_one_letter_code
_entity_poly.pdbx_strand_id
1 'polypeptide(L)'
;MLRDDYQPNSIMARESELSAYQTALQPVINGAQPRNIFLYGKTGVGKTAVSRYILEQLQHDSDQYDDVSLSVFWLNCTNLSSSYQVAVNLVNTLRPDDNQISTTGYPQQRVFDLLYSELDAIGGTVLIVLDEIDHIGNDDEILYEIPRARSNGHLTETKPGVIGISNDFGFRDDLSPKVKDTLCEEEIHFSPYNAPDLEAILERRAEGALYEDATESGVLSLCAAVAAQDSGSARQALDLLYQAGELARAADRERINEDDVHAARNKLERSQVEHGMRELTRHGHLSLVAVLHLALESNGPFRVRDIYPRYRTIAEQSDIDPLVRRRMHDHLADLAILGILDRHSRNEGRSGGQYYEYEFSVELDLVANVVSDFEGLTLPRRVVELTQSVE
;
A
#
# COMPACT_ATOMS: atom_id res chain seq x y z
N MET A 1 -11.02 15.90 -6.68
CA MET A 1 -11.48 14.76 -7.50
C MET A 1 -10.36 13.84 -7.96
N LEU A 2 -9.15 14.33 -8.26
CA LEU A 2 -8.02 13.46 -8.64
C LEU A 2 -7.23 12.89 -7.45
N ARG A 3 -7.47 13.38 -6.24
CA ARG A 3 -6.83 12.86 -5.02
C ARG A 3 -7.42 11.51 -4.61
N ASP A 4 -6.59 10.73 -3.93
CA ASP A 4 -6.89 9.38 -3.42
C ASP A 4 -8.06 9.31 -2.44
N ASP A 5 -8.30 10.38 -1.68
CA ASP A 5 -9.38 10.46 -0.68
C ASP A 5 -10.76 10.67 -1.32
N TYR A 6 -10.83 11.01 -2.62
CA TYR A 6 -12.10 11.26 -3.28
C TYR A 6 -12.80 9.96 -3.70
N GLN A 7 -13.93 9.68 -3.06
CA GLN A 7 -14.80 8.56 -3.37
C GLN A 7 -15.71 8.87 -4.57
N PRO A 8 -15.71 8.04 -5.64
CA PRO A 8 -16.55 8.29 -6.80
C PRO A 8 -18.01 7.90 -6.54
N ASN A 9 -18.94 8.64 -7.16
CA ASN A 9 -20.37 8.33 -7.14
C ASN A 9 -20.76 7.21 -8.14
N SER A 10 -19.81 6.72 -8.93
CA SER A 10 -19.99 5.63 -9.89
C SER A 10 -18.69 4.88 -10.08
N ILE A 11 -18.74 3.56 -10.08
CA ILE A 11 -17.60 2.70 -10.38
C ILE A 11 -17.56 2.40 -11.88
N MET A 12 -16.38 2.48 -12.49
CA MET A 12 -16.14 2.14 -13.90
C MET A 12 -15.25 0.89 -13.99
N ALA A 13 -15.44 0.09 -15.04
CA ALA A 13 -14.56 -1.02 -15.41
C ALA A 13 -14.39 -2.10 -14.32
N ARG A 14 -15.45 -2.34 -13.53
CA ARG A 14 -15.54 -3.38 -12.48
C ARG A 14 -16.91 -4.06 -12.45
N GLU A 15 -17.60 -4.11 -13.59
CA GLU A 15 -18.96 -4.63 -13.68
C GLU A 15 -19.06 -6.09 -13.21
N SER A 16 -18.05 -6.91 -13.53
CA SER A 16 -17.96 -8.31 -13.06
C SER A 16 -17.81 -8.42 -11.54
N GLU A 17 -16.89 -7.65 -10.97
CA GLU A 17 -16.60 -7.65 -9.54
C GLU A 17 -17.78 -7.08 -8.76
N LEU A 18 -18.42 -6.02 -9.26
CA LEU A 18 -19.65 -5.47 -8.70
C LEU A 18 -20.75 -6.55 -8.65
N SER A 19 -20.96 -7.28 -9.75
CA SER A 19 -21.98 -8.33 -9.80
C SER A 19 -21.65 -9.50 -8.85
N ALA A 20 -20.38 -9.88 -8.73
CA ALA A 20 -19.97 -10.94 -7.80
C ALA A 20 -20.20 -10.51 -6.35
N TYR A 21 -19.84 -9.27 -6.01
CA TYR A 21 -20.01 -8.70 -4.67
C TYR A 21 -21.49 -8.57 -4.30
N GLN A 22 -22.34 -8.08 -5.21
CA GLN A 22 -23.79 -8.03 -5.01
C GLN A 22 -24.39 -9.42 -4.77
N THR A 23 -23.93 -10.43 -5.51
CA THR A 23 -24.35 -11.83 -5.32
C THR A 23 -23.96 -12.34 -3.94
N ALA A 24 -22.73 -12.05 -3.50
CA ALA A 24 -22.22 -12.45 -2.18
C ALA A 24 -22.99 -11.78 -1.03
N LEU A 25 -23.47 -10.54 -1.22
CA LEU A 25 -24.25 -9.79 -0.22
C LEU A 25 -25.75 -10.10 -0.21
N GLN A 26 -26.25 -10.86 -1.19
CA GLN A 26 -27.68 -11.21 -1.27
C GLN A 26 -28.28 -11.82 0.01
N PRO A 27 -27.56 -12.67 0.80
CA PRO A 27 -28.06 -13.16 2.08
C PRO A 27 -28.40 -12.06 3.09
N VAL A 28 -27.70 -10.92 3.06
CA VAL A 28 -27.92 -9.79 3.97
C VAL A 28 -29.31 -9.19 3.74
N ILE A 29 -29.67 -8.97 2.48
CA ILE A 29 -30.97 -8.42 2.06
C ILE A 29 -32.12 -9.36 2.49
N ASN A 30 -31.88 -10.67 2.45
CA ASN A 30 -32.85 -11.67 2.88
C ASN A 30 -32.92 -11.86 4.41
N GLY A 31 -32.18 -11.06 5.20
CA GLY A 31 -32.07 -11.21 6.64
C GLY A 31 -31.42 -12.53 7.08
N ALA A 32 -30.68 -13.20 6.20
CA ALA A 32 -29.95 -14.43 6.51
C ALA A 32 -28.56 -14.12 7.12
N GLN A 33 -27.83 -15.16 7.53
CA GLN A 33 -26.43 -15.01 7.94
C GLN A 33 -25.62 -14.52 6.71
N PRO A 34 -24.83 -13.43 6.84
CA PRO A 34 -23.94 -12.99 5.79
C PRO A 34 -22.92 -14.08 5.43
N ARG A 35 -22.51 -14.11 4.16
CA ARG A 35 -21.29 -14.83 3.76
C ARG A 35 -20.09 -13.96 4.06
N ASN A 36 -18.98 -14.58 4.45
CA ASN A 36 -17.72 -13.85 4.55
C ASN A 36 -17.12 -13.65 3.15
N ILE A 37 -16.61 -12.45 2.90
CA ILE A 37 -16.12 -12.06 1.58
C ILE A 37 -14.64 -11.71 1.72
N PHE A 38 -13.81 -12.35 0.91
CA PHE A 38 -12.39 -12.04 0.81
C PHE A 38 -12.07 -11.41 -0.55
N LEU A 39 -11.64 -10.15 -0.50
CA LEU A 39 -11.19 -9.38 -1.64
C LEU A 39 -9.67 -9.33 -1.68
N TYR A 40 -9.09 -9.63 -2.84
CA TYR A 40 -7.64 -9.58 -3.00
C TYR A 40 -7.24 -9.08 -4.40
N GLY A 41 -6.05 -8.49 -4.46
CA GLY A 41 -5.50 -7.90 -5.68
C GLY A 41 -4.44 -6.85 -5.32
N LYS A 42 -3.67 -6.35 -6.29
CA LYS A 42 -2.67 -5.29 -6.03
C LYS A 42 -3.29 -4.02 -5.46
N THR A 43 -2.48 -3.15 -4.88
CA THR A 43 -2.93 -1.81 -4.48
C THR A 43 -3.43 -1.00 -5.69
N GLY A 44 -4.41 -0.11 -5.48
CA GLY A 44 -4.91 0.80 -6.52
C GLY A 44 -5.81 0.19 -7.60
N VAL A 45 -6.20 -1.09 -7.47
CA VAL A 45 -7.13 -1.77 -8.41
C VAL A 45 -8.61 -1.56 -8.08
N GLY A 46 -8.94 -0.79 -7.03
CA GLY A 46 -10.32 -0.38 -6.73
C GLY A 46 -11.06 -1.20 -5.66
N LYS A 47 -10.42 -2.14 -4.95
CA LYS A 47 -11.07 -2.97 -3.91
C LYS A 47 -11.82 -2.15 -2.85
N THR A 48 -11.13 -1.19 -2.22
CA THR A 48 -11.69 -0.29 -1.19
C THR A 48 -12.81 0.58 -1.76
N ALA A 49 -12.58 1.20 -2.94
CA ALA A 49 -13.57 2.08 -3.58
C ALA A 49 -14.86 1.34 -3.94
N VAL A 50 -14.74 0.13 -4.51
CA VAL A 50 -15.88 -0.73 -4.86
C VAL A 50 -16.62 -1.20 -3.62
N SER A 51 -15.90 -1.64 -2.59
CA SER A 51 -16.49 -2.10 -1.33
C SER A 51 -17.29 -0.97 -0.66
N ARG A 52 -16.73 0.24 -0.54
CA ARG A 52 -17.46 1.37 0.04
C ARG A 52 -18.70 1.72 -0.78
N TYR A 53 -18.56 1.83 -2.10
CA TYR A 53 -19.69 2.12 -2.99
C TYR A 53 -20.83 1.12 -2.82
N ILE A 54 -20.54 -0.19 -2.84
CA ILE A 54 -21.58 -1.21 -2.70
C ILE A 54 -22.19 -1.21 -1.29
N LEU A 55 -21.38 -1.08 -0.25
CA LEU A 55 -21.88 -1.14 1.12
C LEU A 55 -22.72 0.10 1.47
N GLU A 56 -22.37 1.27 0.96
CA GLU A 56 -23.21 2.47 1.06
C GLU A 56 -24.57 2.27 0.37
N GLN A 57 -24.58 1.71 -0.84
CA GLN A 57 -25.82 1.37 -1.54
C GLN A 57 -26.63 0.33 -0.75
N LEU A 58 -25.97 -0.72 -0.23
CA LEU A 58 -26.63 -1.77 0.55
C LEU A 58 -27.27 -1.20 1.83
N GLN A 59 -26.58 -0.32 2.54
CA GLN A 59 -27.14 0.35 3.73
C GLN A 59 -28.34 1.21 3.35
N HIS A 60 -28.22 2.02 2.29
CA HIS A 60 -29.31 2.87 1.82
C HIS A 60 -30.55 2.07 1.40
N ASP A 61 -30.36 0.95 0.70
CA ASP A 61 -31.43 0.05 0.28
C ASP A 61 -32.05 -0.66 1.49
N SER A 62 -31.23 -1.07 2.47
CA SER A 62 -31.69 -1.77 3.68
C SER A 62 -32.56 -0.86 4.56
N ASP A 63 -32.24 0.43 4.65
CA ASP A 63 -33.06 1.43 5.38
C ASP A 63 -34.48 1.57 4.83
N GLN A 64 -34.76 1.09 3.60
CA GLN A 64 -36.10 1.09 3.01
C GLN A 64 -36.96 -0.11 3.45
N TYR A 65 -36.38 -1.09 4.15
CA TYR A 65 -37.06 -2.31 4.58
C TYR A 65 -37.07 -2.41 6.11
N ASP A 66 -38.26 -2.33 6.71
CA ASP A 66 -38.44 -2.41 8.18
C ASP A 66 -37.92 -3.74 8.79
N ASP A 67 -37.81 -4.80 7.99
CA ASP A 67 -37.44 -6.15 8.43
C ASP A 67 -35.91 -6.41 8.37
N VAL A 68 -35.10 -5.45 7.92
CA VAL A 68 -33.64 -5.60 7.75
C VAL A 68 -32.90 -4.57 8.59
N SER A 69 -32.28 -5.01 9.69
CA SER A 69 -31.35 -4.18 10.48
C SER A 69 -29.92 -4.50 10.08
N LEU A 70 -29.26 -3.57 9.38
CA LEU A 70 -27.88 -3.70 8.91
C LEU A 70 -26.99 -2.60 9.51
N SER A 71 -25.91 -2.99 10.19
CA SER A 71 -24.83 -2.08 10.59
C SER A 71 -23.53 -2.48 9.88
N VAL A 72 -22.83 -1.50 9.33
CA VAL A 72 -21.53 -1.71 8.67
C VAL A 72 -20.47 -0.92 9.43
N PHE A 73 -19.40 -1.59 9.83
CA PHE A 73 -18.26 -0.98 10.49
C PHE A 73 -17.00 -1.21 9.66
N TRP A 74 -16.23 -0.14 9.48
CA TRP A 74 -15.00 -0.18 8.69
C TRP A 74 -13.79 0.04 9.59
N LEU A 75 -12.81 -0.85 9.53
CA LEU A 75 -11.52 -0.72 10.19
C LEU A 75 -10.40 -0.88 9.17
N ASN A 76 -9.51 0.10 9.10
CA ASN A 76 -8.26 -0.06 8.38
C ASN A 76 -7.23 -0.72 9.31
N CYS A 77 -6.66 -1.85 8.87
CA CYS A 77 -5.69 -2.64 9.61
C CYS A 77 -4.23 -2.20 9.37
N THR A 78 -3.97 -1.11 8.64
CA THR A 78 -2.61 -0.54 8.55
C THR A 78 -2.05 -0.33 9.96
N ASN A 79 -0.82 -0.80 10.20
CA ASN A 79 -0.12 -0.74 11.50
C ASN A 79 -0.74 -1.57 12.63
N LEU A 80 -1.72 -2.44 12.34
CA LEU A 80 -2.24 -3.42 13.31
C LEU A 80 -1.60 -4.77 13.02
N SER A 81 -0.64 -5.18 13.85
CA SER A 81 0.20 -6.36 13.65
C SER A 81 -0.27 -7.60 14.41
N SER A 82 -1.49 -7.61 14.95
CA SER A 82 -2.05 -8.76 15.66
C SER A 82 -3.57 -8.73 15.77
N SER A 83 -4.18 -9.91 15.95
CA SER A 83 -5.61 -10.07 16.23
C SER A 83 -6.06 -9.27 17.45
N TYR A 84 -5.21 -9.18 18.48
CA TYR A 84 -5.47 -8.35 19.65
C TYR A 84 -5.66 -6.87 19.30
N GLN A 85 -4.76 -6.31 18.49
CA GLN A 85 -4.83 -4.89 18.11
C GLN A 85 -6.06 -4.60 17.25
N VAL A 86 -6.41 -5.51 16.35
CA VAL A 86 -7.65 -5.42 15.57
C VAL A 86 -8.87 -5.43 16.49
N ALA A 87 -8.96 -6.39 17.43
CA ALA A 87 -10.09 -6.51 18.34
C ALA A 87 -10.28 -5.25 19.22
N VAL A 88 -9.18 -4.70 19.77
CA VAL A 88 -9.21 -3.45 20.54
C VAL A 88 -9.75 -2.29 19.69
N ASN A 89 -9.24 -2.14 18.46
CA ASN A 89 -9.67 -1.04 17.59
C ASN A 89 -11.13 -1.22 17.17
N LEU A 90 -11.59 -2.44 16.90
CA LEU A 90 -13.00 -2.71 16.65
C LEU A 90 -13.87 -2.32 17.84
N VAL A 91 -13.51 -2.70 19.08
CA VAL A 91 -14.24 -2.27 20.28
C VAL A 91 -14.33 -0.74 20.36
N ASN A 92 -13.24 -0.04 20.08
CA ASN A 92 -13.21 1.41 20.09
C ASN A 92 -14.00 2.06 18.94
N THR A 93 -14.10 1.41 17.79
CA THR A 93 -14.95 1.83 16.67
C THR A 93 -16.44 1.64 16.98
N LEU A 94 -16.80 0.59 17.73
CA LEU A 94 -18.19 0.32 18.12
C LEU A 94 -18.67 1.19 19.29
N ARG A 95 -17.73 1.80 20.04
CA ARG A 95 -18.03 2.62 21.21
C ARG A 95 -17.95 4.12 20.93
N PRO A 96 -18.69 4.94 21.70
CA PRO A 96 -18.46 6.37 21.70
C PRO A 96 -17.08 6.71 22.28
N ASP A 97 -16.53 7.86 21.87
CA ASP A 97 -15.17 8.31 22.20
C ASP A 97 -14.87 8.36 23.71
N ASP A 98 -15.89 8.62 24.53
CA ASP A 98 -15.77 8.71 26.00
C ASP A 98 -15.69 7.36 26.72
N ASN A 99 -15.96 6.24 26.02
CA ASN A 99 -15.96 4.88 26.56
C ASN A 99 -14.95 3.94 25.90
N GLN A 100 -14.00 4.48 25.13
CA GLN A 100 -12.94 3.71 24.51
C GLN A 100 -12.03 3.05 25.55
N ILE A 101 -11.54 1.85 25.23
CA ILE A 101 -10.55 1.14 26.04
C ILE A 101 -9.13 1.53 25.62
N SER A 102 -8.22 1.48 26.59
CA SER A 102 -6.78 1.57 26.33
C SER A 102 -6.35 0.52 25.31
N THR A 103 -5.41 0.89 24.43
CA THR A 103 -4.87 -0.01 23.41
C THR A 103 -4.03 -1.16 23.98
N THR A 104 -3.75 -1.12 25.28
CA THR A 104 -3.00 -2.13 26.03
C THR A 104 -3.57 -2.33 27.42
N GLY A 105 -3.18 -3.43 28.08
CA GLY A 105 -3.44 -3.67 29.50
C GLY A 105 -4.64 -4.58 29.80
N TYR A 106 -5.44 -4.93 28.79
CA TYR A 106 -6.48 -5.95 28.91
C TYR A 106 -5.97 -7.32 28.45
N PRO A 107 -6.29 -8.41 29.16
CA PRO A 107 -6.12 -9.76 28.64
C PRO A 107 -6.88 -9.93 27.31
N GLN A 108 -6.30 -10.66 26.37
CA GLN A 108 -6.88 -10.86 25.03
C GLN A 108 -8.34 -11.32 25.10
N GLN A 109 -8.62 -12.39 25.85
CA GLN A 109 -9.98 -12.90 26.03
C GLN A 109 -10.97 -11.82 26.49
N ARG A 110 -10.54 -10.92 27.39
CA ARG A 110 -11.40 -9.85 27.88
C ARG A 110 -11.77 -8.87 26.76
N VAL A 111 -10.86 -8.59 25.83
CA VAL A 111 -11.14 -7.72 24.67
C VAL A 111 -12.13 -8.40 23.73
N PHE A 112 -11.98 -9.70 23.45
CA PHE A 112 -12.95 -10.46 22.67
C PHE A 112 -14.33 -10.47 23.31
N ASP A 113 -14.42 -10.71 24.63
CA ASP A 113 -15.70 -10.66 25.35
C ASP A 113 -16.38 -9.28 25.25
N LEU A 114 -15.58 -8.20 25.31
CA LEU A 114 -16.09 -6.84 25.09
C LEU A 114 -16.60 -6.68 23.66
N LEU A 115 -15.82 -7.08 22.65
CA LEU A 115 -16.22 -7.02 21.25
C LEU A 115 -17.56 -7.75 21.01
N TYR A 116 -17.69 -8.97 21.51
CA TYR A 116 -18.92 -9.74 21.40
C TYR A 116 -20.09 -9.04 22.08
N SER A 117 -19.89 -8.43 23.25
CA SER A 117 -20.95 -7.68 23.92
C SER A 117 -21.40 -6.44 23.14
N GLU A 118 -20.48 -5.72 22.49
CA GLU A 118 -20.84 -4.58 21.64
C GLU A 118 -21.62 -5.03 20.40
N LEU A 119 -21.17 -6.11 19.74
CA LEU A 119 -21.87 -6.69 18.59
C LEU A 119 -23.27 -7.16 18.96
N ASP A 120 -23.44 -7.86 20.09
CA ASP A 120 -24.75 -8.34 20.52
C ASP A 120 -25.70 -7.22 20.94
N ALA A 121 -25.17 -6.10 21.44
CA ALA A 121 -25.95 -4.90 21.75
C ALA A 121 -26.47 -4.18 20.49
N ILE A 122 -25.71 -4.22 19.39
CA ILE A 122 -26.13 -3.66 18.10
C ILE A 122 -27.27 -4.50 17.49
N GLY A 123 -27.16 -5.84 17.57
CA GLY A 123 -28.17 -6.74 17.05
C GLY A 123 -28.24 -6.79 15.52
N GLY A 124 -29.21 -7.53 15.00
CA GLY A 124 -29.45 -7.64 13.56
C GLY A 124 -28.26 -8.24 12.80
N THR A 125 -27.99 -7.71 11.61
CA THR A 125 -26.85 -8.09 10.78
C THR A 125 -25.74 -7.05 10.94
N VAL A 126 -24.53 -7.50 11.27
CA VAL A 126 -23.36 -6.62 11.41
C VAL A 126 -22.28 -7.05 10.44
N LEU A 127 -21.94 -6.17 9.49
CA LEU A 127 -20.82 -6.37 8.57
C LEU A 127 -19.59 -5.61 9.09
N ILE A 128 -18.48 -6.32 9.24
CA ILE A 128 -17.20 -5.74 9.62
C ILE A 128 -16.27 -5.80 8.42
N VAL A 129 -15.93 -4.63 7.89
CA VAL A 129 -14.92 -4.48 6.85
C VAL A 129 -13.57 -4.28 7.50
N LEU A 130 -12.66 -5.19 7.20
CA LEU A 130 -11.26 -5.11 7.58
C LEU A 130 -10.48 -4.82 6.29
N ASP A 131 -9.92 -3.61 6.18
CA ASP A 131 -9.13 -3.17 5.03
C ASP A 131 -7.64 -3.31 5.32
N GLU A 132 -6.84 -3.63 4.30
CA GLU A 132 -5.41 -3.95 4.41
C GLU A 132 -5.09 -5.04 5.47
N ILE A 133 -5.86 -6.13 5.45
CA ILE A 133 -5.74 -7.21 6.45
C ILE A 133 -4.43 -7.98 6.40
N ASP A 134 -3.66 -7.81 5.33
CA ASP A 134 -2.31 -8.34 5.19
C ASP A 134 -1.34 -7.82 6.26
N HIS A 135 -1.66 -6.70 6.92
CA HIS A 135 -0.86 -6.18 8.03
C HIS A 135 -1.00 -6.93 9.37
N ILE A 136 -2.08 -7.71 9.55
CA ILE A 136 -2.38 -8.44 10.81
C ILE A 136 -1.29 -9.48 11.13
N GLY A 137 -0.47 -9.85 10.14
CA GLY A 137 0.62 -10.81 10.29
C GLY A 137 0.09 -12.23 10.50
N ASN A 138 0.85 -13.05 11.24
CA ASN A 138 0.53 -14.47 11.43
C ASN A 138 -0.49 -14.73 12.54
N ASP A 139 -0.92 -13.70 13.28
CA ASP A 139 -1.92 -13.82 14.34
C ASP A 139 -3.29 -13.47 13.77
N ASP A 140 -3.88 -14.41 13.02
CA ASP A 140 -5.11 -14.27 12.21
C ASP A 140 -6.39 -14.76 12.92
N GLU A 141 -6.31 -15.07 14.22
CA GLU A 141 -7.41 -15.65 15.01
C GLU A 141 -8.71 -14.83 14.96
N ILE A 142 -8.62 -13.50 14.94
CA ILE A 142 -9.78 -12.59 14.87
C ILE A 142 -10.65 -12.83 13.62
N LEU A 143 -10.03 -13.24 12.50
CA LEU A 143 -10.68 -13.50 11.22
C LEU A 143 -11.51 -14.79 11.26
N TYR A 144 -11.23 -15.69 12.21
CA TYR A 144 -12.04 -16.88 12.49
C TYR A 144 -13.09 -16.61 13.57
N GLU A 145 -12.68 -15.93 14.64
CA GLU A 145 -13.49 -15.71 15.84
C GLU A 145 -14.74 -14.86 15.55
N ILE A 146 -14.63 -13.77 14.78
CA ILE A 146 -15.78 -12.89 14.48
C ILE A 146 -16.87 -13.64 13.69
N PRO A 147 -16.60 -14.26 12.53
CA PRO A 147 -17.66 -14.93 11.78
C PRO A 147 -18.29 -16.11 12.53
N ARG A 148 -17.51 -16.78 13.38
CA ARG A 148 -17.96 -17.95 14.16
C ARG A 148 -18.58 -17.57 15.50
N ALA A 149 -18.55 -16.30 15.91
CA ALA A 149 -18.98 -15.85 17.23
C ALA A 149 -20.41 -16.32 17.57
N ARG A 150 -21.34 -16.24 16.61
CA ARG A 150 -22.71 -16.75 16.78
C ARG A 150 -22.76 -18.27 16.90
N SER A 151 -22.07 -19.01 16.01
CA SER A 151 -22.03 -20.48 16.08
C SER A 151 -21.35 -21.02 17.33
N ASN A 152 -20.43 -20.25 17.91
CA ASN A 152 -19.72 -20.57 19.14
C ASN A 152 -20.50 -20.17 20.41
N GLY A 153 -21.68 -19.55 20.26
CA GLY A 153 -22.54 -19.15 21.37
C GLY A 153 -22.10 -17.86 22.07
N HIS A 154 -21.23 -17.06 21.45
CA HIS A 154 -20.85 -15.73 21.95
C HIS A 154 -21.87 -14.65 21.61
N LEU A 155 -22.64 -14.84 20.53
CA LEU A 155 -23.73 -13.95 20.11
C LEU A 155 -25.06 -14.69 20.13
N THR A 156 -26.13 -13.98 20.46
CA THR A 156 -27.48 -14.58 20.57
C THR A 156 -28.21 -14.51 19.22
N GLU A 157 -28.62 -13.31 18.83
CA GLU A 157 -29.39 -13.07 17.61
C GLU A 157 -28.55 -12.39 16.50
N THR A 158 -27.47 -11.73 16.88
CA THR A 158 -26.61 -10.96 15.96
C THR A 158 -25.92 -11.85 14.94
N LYS A 159 -25.94 -11.43 13.68
CA LYS A 159 -25.38 -12.14 12.52
C LYS A 159 -24.13 -11.40 12.03
N PRO A 160 -22.93 -11.73 12.53
CA PRO A 160 -21.70 -11.10 12.08
C PRO A 160 -21.31 -11.62 10.68
N GLY A 161 -20.81 -10.73 9.83
CA GLY A 161 -20.13 -11.05 8.58
C GLY A 161 -18.83 -10.28 8.49
N VAL A 162 -17.79 -10.89 7.93
CA VAL A 162 -16.50 -10.23 7.71
C VAL A 162 -16.25 -10.05 6.23
N ILE A 163 -15.81 -8.85 5.88
CA ILE A 163 -15.31 -8.49 4.56
C ILE A 163 -13.82 -8.17 4.74
N GLY A 164 -12.95 -9.07 4.29
CA GLY A 164 -11.50 -8.89 4.35
C GLY A 164 -10.96 -8.37 3.03
N ILE A 165 -10.20 -7.27 3.04
CA ILE A 165 -9.56 -6.71 1.85
C ILE A 165 -8.04 -6.79 2.02
N SER A 166 -7.37 -7.52 1.13
CA SER A 166 -5.91 -7.69 1.12
C SER A 166 -5.27 -7.09 -0.13
N ASN A 167 -4.13 -6.42 0.04
CA ASN A 167 -3.28 -5.98 -1.06
C ASN A 167 -2.27 -7.05 -1.52
N ASP A 168 -2.12 -8.12 -0.73
CA ASP A 168 -1.21 -9.22 -0.99
C ASP A 168 -1.96 -10.47 -1.47
N PHE A 169 -1.48 -11.03 -2.59
CA PHE A 169 -1.95 -12.29 -3.14
C PHE A 169 -1.52 -13.50 -2.31
N GLY A 170 -0.32 -13.41 -1.70
CA GLY A 170 0.26 -14.47 -0.88
C GLY A 170 -0.44 -14.62 0.47
N PHE A 171 -1.02 -13.54 0.99
CA PHE A 171 -1.70 -13.53 2.29
C PHE A 171 -2.69 -14.68 2.47
N ARG A 172 -3.47 -15.01 1.44
CA ARG A 172 -4.43 -16.14 1.46
C ARG A 172 -3.77 -17.49 1.75
N ASP A 173 -2.54 -17.68 1.30
CA ASP A 173 -1.79 -18.92 1.49
C ASP A 173 -1.06 -18.97 2.83
N ASP A 174 -0.83 -17.80 3.45
CA ASP A 174 -0.29 -17.67 4.80
C ASP A 174 -1.35 -17.84 5.90
N LEU A 175 -2.63 -17.62 5.58
CA LEU A 175 -3.76 -17.85 6.49
C LEU A 175 -3.81 -19.29 7.00
N SER A 176 -4.16 -19.42 8.28
CA SER A 176 -4.39 -20.74 8.87
C SER A 176 -5.57 -21.46 8.16
N PRO A 177 -5.56 -22.81 8.06
CA PRO A 177 -6.61 -23.54 7.33
C PRO A 177 -8.03 -23.23 7.81
N LYS A 178 -8.19 -23.00 9.13
CA LYS A 178 -9.50 -22.68 9.72
C LYS A 178 -10.00 -21.29 9.35
N VAL A 179 -9.08 -20.31 9.30
CA VAL A 179 -9.40 -18.93 8.89
C VAL A 179 -9.72 -18.91 7.41
N LYS A 180 -8.93 -19.60 6.58
CA LYS A 180 -9.19 -19.71 5.13
C LYS A 180 -10.57 -20.28 4.83
N ASP A 181 -10.95 -21.39 5.46
CA ASP A 181 -12.28 -22.00 5.27
C ASP A 181 -13.44 -21.13 5.78
N THR A 182 -13.16 -20.16 6.66
CA THR A 182 -14.18 -19.29 7.26
C THR A 182 -14.29 -17.95 6.54
N LEU A 183 -13.17 -17.26 6.30
CA LEU A 183 -13.11 -15.94 5.67
C LEU A 183 -13.35 -16.00 4.16
N CYS A 184 -12.85 -17.04 3.49
CA CYS A 184 -12.90 -17.17 2.03
C CYS A 184 -14.13 -17.97 1.55
N GLU A 185 -15.29 -17.75 2.16
CA GLU A 185 -16.55 -18.34 1.67
C GLU A 185 -16.89 -17.82 0.26
N GLU A 186 -16.69 -16.52 0.05
CA GLU A 186 -16.75 -15.87 -1.25
C GLU A 186 -15.43 -15.14 -1.53
N GLU A 187 -14.80 -15.45 -2.66
CA GLU A 187 -13.53 -14.85 -3.08
C GLU A 187 -13.74 -13.96 -4.31
N ILE A 188 -13.32 -12.70 -4.23
CA ILE A 188 -13.42 -11.75 -5.34
C ILE A 188 -12.01 -11.23 -5.68
N HIS A 189 -11.52 -11.65 -6.83
CA HIS A 189 -10.23 -11.24 -7.35
C HIS A 189 -10.33 -9.95 -8.16
N PHE A 190 -9.57 -8.94 -7.76
CA PHE A 190 -9.42 -7.69 -8.52
C PHE A 190 -8.13 -7.72 -9.33
N SER A 191 -8.26 -8.01 -10.62
CA SER A 191 -7.15 -7.96 -11.57
C SER A 191 -6.69 -6.51 -11.80
N PRO A 192 -5.41 -6.25 -12.09
CA PRO A 192 -4.97 -4.92 -12.54
C PRO A 192 -5.79 -4.41 -13.73
N TYR A 193 -6.04 -3.10 -13.81
CA TYR A 193 -6.77 -2.49 -14.91
C TYR A 193 -5.97 -2.52 -16.20
N ASN A 194 -6.65 -2.69 -17.33
CA ASN A 194 -6.06 -2.49 -18.64
C ASN A 194 -6.10 -1.00 -19.04
N ALA A 195 -5.45 -0.63 -20.16
CA ALA A 195 -5.39 0.77 -20.60
C ALA A 195 -6.79 1.36 -20.91
N PRO A 196 -7.67 0.69 -21.69
CA PRO A 196 -9.05 1.16 -21.87
C PRO A 196 -9.83 1.39 -20.56
N ASP A 197 -9.69 0.49 -19.58
CA ASP A 197 -10.35 0.64 -18.27
C ASP A 197 -9.87 1.90 -17.55
N LEU A 198 -8.56 2.12 -17.52
CA LEU A 198 -7.95 3.29 -16.89
C LEU A 198 -8.32 4.59 -17.62
N GLU A 199 -8.39 4.56 -18.95
CA GLU A 199 -8.82 5.71 -19.75
C GLU A 199 -10.25 6.11 -19.41
N ALA A 200 -11.18 5.15 -19.33
CA ALA A 200 -12.57 5.42 -18.92
C ALA A 200 -12.66 5.98 -17.49
N ILE A 201 -11.82 5.49 -16.57
CA ILE A 201 -11.73 6.02 -15.19
C ILE A 201 -11.21 7.47 -15.22
N LEU A 202 -10.16 7.74 -15.99
CA LEU A 202 -9.55 9.07 -16.10
C LEU A 202 -10.51 10.07 -16.73
N GLU A 203 -11.18 9.73 -17.82
CA GLU A 203 -12.21 10.57 -18.46
C GLU A 203 -13.26 10.99 -17.44
N ARG A 204 -13.84 10.02 -16.74
CA ARG A 204 -14.88 10.27 -15.74
C ARG A 204 -14.41 11.17 -14.58
N ARG A 205 -13.16 11.02 -14.17
CA ARG A 205 -12.58 11.81 -13.06
C ARG A 205 -12.13 13.19 -13.55
N ALA A 206 -11.69 13.32 -14.80
CA ALA A 206 -11.29 14.57 -15.44
C ALA A 206 -12.50 15.51 -15.64
N GLU A 207 -13.66 14.98 -16.03
CA GLU A 207 -14.91 15.77 -16.23
C GLU A 207 -15.26 16.68 -15.03
N GLY A 208 -15.02 16.23 -13.81
CA GLY A 208 -15.30 17.01 -12.60
C GLY A 208 -14.07 17.65 -11.95
N ALA A 209 -12.86 17.38 -12.47
CA ALA A 209 -11.61 17.88 -11.92
C ALA A 209 -10.93 18.97 -12.76
N LEU A 210 -11.12 18.93 -14.07
CA LEU A 210 -10.47 19.80 -15.04
C LEU A 210 -11.51 20.68 -15.75
N TYR A 211 -11.05 21.81 -16.30
CA TYR A 211 -11.88 22.61 -17.20
C TYR A 211 -12.13 21.86 -18.51
N GLU A 212 -13.18 22.23 -19.21
CA GLU A 212 -13.43 21.77 -20.58
C GLU A 212 -12.21 22.11 -21.46
N ASP A 213 -11.79 21.16 -22.30
CA ASP A 213 -10.60 21.24 -23.16
C ASP A 213 -9.24 21.47 -22.43
N ALA A 214 -9.14 21.18 -21.13
CA ALA A 214 -7.90 21.31 -20.37
C ALA A 214 -6.81 20.29 -20.77
N THR A 215 -7.15 19.26 -21.54
CA THR A 215 -6.21 18.23 -22.01
C THR A 215 -6.18 18.18 -23.52
N GLU A 216 -4.98 18.09 -24.10
CA GLU A 216 -4.84 17.75 -25.52
C GLU A 216 -5.33 16.32 -25.81
N SER A 217 -5.66 16.07 -27.09
CA SER A 217 -6.08 14.75 -27.54
C SER A 217 -5.01 13.71 -27.25
N GLY A 218 -5.38 12.59 -26.61
CA GLY A 218 -4.47 11.48 -26.32
C GLY A 218 -3.76 11.56 -24.97
N VAL A 219 -3.85 12.68 -24.23
CA VAL A 219 -3.21 12.81 -22.90
C VAL A 219 -3.77 11.80 -21.90
N LEU A 220 -5.09 11.63 -21.85
CA LEU A 220 -5.72 10.66 -20.96
C LEU A 220 -5.34 9.22 -21.35
N SER A 221 -5.36 8.92 -22.66
CA SER A 221 -4.93 7.63 -23.21
C SER A 221 -3.46 7.33 -22.87
N LEU A 222 -2.59 8.34 -22.94
CA LEU A 222 -1.17 8.21 -22.58
C LEU A 222 -1.01 7.94 -21.09
N CYS A 223 -1.69 8.68 -20.21
CA CYS A 223 -1.67 8.43 -18.77
C CYS A 223 -2.14 7.02 -18.44
N ALA A 224 -3.24 6.58 -19.05
CA ALA A 224 -3.79 5.24 -18.90
C ALA A 224 -2.82 4.16 -19.39
N ALA A 225 -2.20 4.34 -20.56
CA ALA A 225 -1.25 3.40 -21.13
C ALA A 225 0.00 3.25 -20.25
N VAL A 226 0.54 4.35 -19.74
CA VAL A 226 1.71 4.35 -18.84
C VAL A 226 1.39 3.57 -17.56
N ALA A 227 0.26 3.87 -16.91
CA ALA A 227 -0.13 3.20 -15.67
C ALA A 227 -0.48 1.71 -15.88
N ALA A 228 -1.13 1.36 -17.00
CA ALA A 228 -1.45 -0.03 -17.35
C ALA A 228 -0.19 -0.88 -17.61
N GLN A 229 0.83 -0.29 -18.25
CA GLN A 229 2.09 -0.98 -18.53
C GLN A 229 2.88 -1.29 -17.25
N ASP A 230 2.83 -0.40 -16.26
CA ASP A 230 3.62 -0.52 -15.04
C ASP A 230 2.91 -1.35 -13.96
N SER A 231 1.73 -0.92 -13.52
CA SER A 231 1.05 -1.53 -12.36
C SER A 231 -0.41 -1.92 -12.60
N GLY A 232 -1.09 -1.31 -13.58
CA GLY A 232 -2.53 -1.38 -13.76
C GLY A 232 -3.31 -0.74 -12.61
N SER A 233 -2.73 0.26 -11.95
CA SER A 233 -3.31 1.00 -10.82
C SER A 233 -4.03 2.27 -11.28
N ALA A 234 -5.28 2.44 -10.85
CA ALA A 234 -6.03 3.68 -11.10
C ALA A 234 -5.46 4.87 -10.33
N ARG A 235 -4.89 4.62 -9.13
CA ARG A 235 -4.19 5.65 -8.35
C ARG A 235 -3.01 6.21 -9.13
N GLN A 236 -2.17 5.33 -9.69
CA GLN A 236 -1.02 5.77 -10.49
C GLN A 236 -1.45 6.59 -11.71
N ALA A 237 -2.50 6.18 -12.41
CA ALA A 237 -3.03 6.92 -13.55
C ALA A 237 -3.50 8.33 -13.14
N LEU A 238 -4.21 8.44 -12.01
CA LEU A 238 -4.72 9.71 -11.48
C LEU A 238 -3.58 10.62 -10.99
N ASP A 239 -2.59 10.07 -10.28
CA ASP A 239 -1.41 10.80 -9.81
C ASP A 239 -0.61 11.35 -10.98
N LEU A 240 -0.46 10.55 -12.05
CA LEU A 240 0.21 10.97 -13.27
C LEU A 240 -0.51 12.14 -13.95
N LEU A 241 -1.84 12.05 -14.10
CA LEU A 241 -2.65 13.13 -14.66
C LEU A 241 -2.61 14.39 -13.77
N TYR A 242 -2.72 14.21 -12.45
CA TYR A 242 -2.65 15.31 -11.49
C TYR A 242 -1.30 16.03 -11.58
N GLN A 243 -0.19 15.27 -11.58
CA GLN A 243 1.14 15.85 -11.65
C GLN A 243 1.43 16.50 -13.01
N ALA A 244 0.88 15.96 -14.11
CA ALA A 244 0.94 16.59 -15.43
C ALA A 244 0.18 17.93 -15.43
N GLY A 245 -1.01 17.99 -14.84
CA GLY A 245 -1.76 19.22 -14.65
C GLY A 245 -1.01 20.27 -13.83
N GLU A 246 -0.35 19.85 -12.75
CA GLU A 246 0.48 20.76 -11.94
C GLU A 246 1.70 21.31 -12.71
N LEU A 247 2.30 20.52 -13.60
CA LEU A 247 3.42 20.98 -14.44
C LEU A 247 2.95 21.95 -15.52
N ALA A 248 1.82 21.67 -16.19
CA ALA A 248 1.21 22.59 -17.14
C ALA A 248 0.89 23.93 -16.48
N ARG A 249 0.29 23.88 -15.28
CA ARG A 249 -0.03 25.06 -14.47
C ARG A 249 1.21 25.84 -14.06
N ALA A 250 2.27 25.17 -13.61
CA ALA A 250 3.53 25.82 -13.25
C ALA A 250 4.24 26.47 -14.44
N ALA A 251 3.97 25.99 -15.66
CA ALA A 251 4.45 26.56 -16.91
C ALA A 251 3.50 27.61 -17.51
N ASP A 252 2.48 28.08 -16.76
CA ASP A 252 1.43 29.00 -17.22
C ASP A 252 0.73 28.55 -18.52
N ARG A 253 0.57 27.23 -18.72
CA ARG A 253 -0.14 26.66 -19.86
C ARG A 253 -1.57 26.28 -19.49
N GLU A 254 -2.50 26.61 -20.38
CA GLU A 254 -3.93 26.31 -20.21
C GLU A 254 -4.30 24.86 -20.53
N ARG A 255 -3.43 24.14 -21.27
CA ARG A 255 -3.66 22.75 -21.67
C ARG A 255 -2.49 21.86 -21.28
N ILE A 256 -2.84 20.68 -20.78
CA ILE A 256 -1.92 19.56 -20.53
C ILE A 256 -1.61 18.90 -21.87
N ASN A 257 -0.34 18.66 -22.15
CA ASN A 257 0.12 17.96 -23.34
C ASN A 257 0.92 16.68 -22.99
N GLU A 258 1.38 15.93 -24.00
CA GLU A 258 2.13 14.69 -23.76
C GLU A 258 3.47 14.92 -23.04
N ASP A 259 4.14 16.05 -23.29
CA ASP A 259 5.40 16.40 -22.63
C ASP A 259 5.21 16.55 -21.11
N ASP A 260 4.07 17.08 -20.67
CA ASP A 260 3.71 17.14 -19.24
C ASP A 260 3.60 15.75 -18.62
N VAL A 261 3.01 14.80 -19.33
CA VAL A 261 2.83 13.43 -18.85
C VAL A 261 4.20 12.76 -18.69
N HIS A 262 5.08 12.92 -19.66
CA HIS A 262 6.46 12.40 -19.57
C HIS A 262 7.24 13.05 -18.43
N ALA A 263 7.15 14.38 -18.28
CA ALA A 263 7.80 15.09 -17.19
C ALA A 263 7.22 14.72 -15.82
N ALA A 264 5.90 14.52 -15.73
CA ALA A 264 5.21 14.09 -14.53
C ALA A 264 5.64 12.69 -14.11
N ARG A 265 5.72 11.75 -15.06
CA ARG A 265 6.25 10.40 -14.82
C ARG A 265 7.65 10.46 -14.20
N ASN A 266 8.58 11.16 -14.86
CA ASN A 266 9.95 11.28 -14.37
C ASN A 266 10.00 11.91 -12.97
N LYS A 267 9.14 12.90 -12.69
CA LYS A 267 9.05 13.54 -11.38
C LYS A 267 8.49 12.61 -10.30
N LEU A 268 7.48 11.81 -10.60
CA LEU A 268 6.92 10.82 -9.68
C LEU A 268 7.92 9.71 -9.38
N GLU A 269 8.58 9.15 -10.40
CA GLU A 269 9.64 8.16 -10.24
C GLU A 269 10.79 8.70 -9.36
N ARG A 270 11.24 9.93 -9.64
CA ARG A 270 12.26 10.61 -8.82
C ARG A 270 11.82 10.77 -7.36
N SER A 271 10.58 11.21 -7.14
CA SER A 271 10.03 11.42 -5.79
C SER A 271 9.90 10.11 -5.01
N GLN A 272 9.52 9.03 -5.68
CA GLN A 272 9.42 7.70 -5.07
C GLN A 272 10.79 7.18 -4.65
N VAL A 273 11.80 7.31 -5.50
CA VAL A 273 13.19 6.91 -5.17
C VAL A 273 13.74 7.76 -4.03
N GLU A 274 13.46 9.07 -4.02
CA GLU A 274 13.85 10.00 -2.94
C GLU A 274 13.24 9.61 -1.60
N HIS A 275 11.93 9.31 -1.58
CA HIS A 275 11.25 8.83 -0.39
C HIS A 275 11.80 7.47 0.08
N GLY A 276 12.01 6.54 -0.86
CA GLY A 276 12.61 5.23 -0.57
C GLY A 276 14.00 5.34 0.05
N MET A 277 14.83 6.31 -0.38
CA MET A 277 16.12 6.59 0.23
C MET A 277 16.00 7.11 1.68
N ARG A 278 14.99 7.93 1.99
CA ARG A 278 14.77 8.46 3.34
C ARG A 278 14.31 7.38 4.32
N GLU A 279 13.44 6.47 3.88
CA GLU A 279 12.87 5.39 4.71
C GLU A 279 13.81 4.20 4.91
N LEU A 280 15.05 4.25 4.39
CA LEU A 280 16.02 3.19 4.63
C LEU A 280 16.32 3.05 6.13
N THR A 281 16.62 1.81 6.53
CA THR A 281 17.20 1.55 7.84
C THR A 281 18.57 2.25 7.98
N ARG A 282 19.04 2.47 9.21
CA ARG A 282 20.38 3.05 9.47
C ARG A 282 21.51 2.36 8.68
N HIS A 283 21.47 1.03 8.55
CA HIS A 283 22.47 0.29 7.77
C HIS A 283 22.24 0.37 6.25
N GLY A 284 21.01 0.60 5.81
CA GLY A 284 20.70 1.00 4.44
C GLY A 284 21.34 2.35 4.11
N HIS A 285 21.16 3.36 4.96
CA HIS A 285 21.80 4.68 4.79
C HIS A 285 23.32 4.57 4.75
N LEU A 286 23.94 3.86 5.70
CA LEU A 286 25.39 3.62 5.69
C LEU A 286 25.89 2.97 4.39
N SER A 287 25.12 2.02 3.85
CA SER A 287 25.44 1.36 2.58
C SER A 287 25.32 2.34 1.40
N LEU A 288 24.28 3.17 1.39
CA LEU A 288 24.08 4.22 0.40
C LEU A 288 25.25 5.21 0.39
N VAL A 289 25.65 5.74 1.56
CA VAL A 289 26.80 6.65 1.69
C VAL A 289 28.11 5.99 1.25
N ALA A 290 28.29 4.70 1.56
CA ALA A 290 29.49 3.97 1.14
C ALA A 290 29.62 3.86 -0.38
N VAL A 291 28.52 3.60 -1.09
CA VAL A 291 28.49 3.54 -2.55
C VAL A 291 28.64 4.94 -3.15
N LEU A 292 27.97 5.95 -2.59
CA LEU A 292 28.12 7.36 -3.00
C LEU A 292 29.58 7.80 -2.89
N HIS A 293 30.24 7.51 -1.78
CA HIS A 293 31.63 7.85 -1.59
C HIS A 293 32.56 7.22 -2.64
N LEU A 294 32.30 5.96 -3.06
CA LEU A 294 33.06 5.32 -4.13
C LEU A 294 32.77 5.93 -5.50
N ALA A 295 31.50 6.25 -5.79
CA ALA A 295 31.08 6.90 -7.02
C ALA A 295 31.75 8.27 -7.23
N LEU A 296 32.01 9.00 -6.13
CA LEU A 296 32.74 10.27 -6.16
C LEU A 296 34.27 10.13 -6.23
N GLU A 297 34.80 8.93 -6.08
CA GLU A 297 36.25 8.66 -6.21
C GLU A 297 36.63 8.06 -7.55
N SER A 298 35.75 7.27 -8.14
CA SER A 298 36.01 6.52 -9.36
C SER A 298 34.72 6.17 -10.08
N ASN A 299 34.78 5.94 -11.39
CA ASN A 299 33.63 5.42 -12.13
C ASN A 299 33.34 3.96 -11.74
N GLY A 300 32.06 3.66 -11.54
CA GLY A 300 31.54 2.31 -11.30
C GLY A 300 31.66 1.38 -12.52
N PRO A 301 31.19 0.12 -12.39
CA PRO A 301 30.47 -0.42 -11.24
C PRO A 301 31.38 -0.98 -10.13
N PHE A 302 30.85 -1.08 -8.90
CA PHE A 302 31.59 -1.47 -7.69
C PHE A 302 31.22 -2.86 -7.18
N ARG A 303 32.19 -3.64 -6.71
CA ARG A 303 31.91 -4.94 -6.09
C ARG A 303 31.71 -4.78 -4.58
N VAL A 304 30.99 -5.73 -3.99
CA VAL A 304 30.81 -5.81 -2.52
C VAL A 304 32.13 -5.76 -1.74
N ARG A 305 33.21 -6.31 -2.31
CA ARG A 305 34.55 -6.28 -1.68
C ARG A 305 35.14 -4.87 -1.60
N ASP A 306 34.73 -3.96 -2.48
CA ASP A 306 35.20 -2.58 -2.57
C ASP A 306 34.31 -1.66 -1.71
N ILE A 307 32.99 -1.95 -1.68
CA ILE A 307 32.00 -1.22 -0.89
C ILE A 307 32.14 -1.48 0.62
N TYR A 308 32.35 -2.75 1.01
CA TYR A 308 32.36 -3.14 2.44
C TYR A 308 33.40 -2.41 3.30
N PRO A 309 34.66 -2.22 2.87
CA PRO A 309 35.62 -1.41 3.62
C PRO A 309 35.15 0.03 3.87
N ARG A 310 34.47 0.65 2.89
CA ARG A 310 33.94 2.02 3.02
C ARG A 310 32.78 2.06 4.00
N TYR A 311 31.80 1.16 3.83
CA TYR A 311 30.68 0.98 4.77
C TYR A 311 31.19 0.83 6.20
N ARG A 312 32.16 -0.06 6.42
CA ARG A 312 32.72 -0.32 7.76
C ARG A 312 33.35 0.93 8.36
N THR A 313 34.14 1.66 7.57
CA THR A 313 34.80 2.90 8.03
C THR A 313 33.76 3.95 8.42
N ILE A 314 32.71 4.13 7.62
CA ILE A 314 31.65 5.11 7.89
C ILE A 314 30.84 4.70 9.12
N ALA A 315 30.52 3.41 9.28
CA ALA A 315 29.82 2.89 10.45
C ALA A 315 30.62 3.13 11.74
N GLU A 316 31.91 2.78 11.74
CA GLU A 316 32.82 3.00 12.87
C GLU A 316 32.96 4.51 13.20
N GLN A 317 33.01 5.38 12.19
CA GLN A 317 33.06 6.84 12.38
C GLN A 317 31.72 7.44 12.85
N SER A 318 30.62 6.72 12.69
CA SER A 318 29.28 7.13 13.11
C SER A 318 28.88 6.50 14.45
N ASP A 319 29.80 5.83 15.15
CA ASP A 319 29.55 5.09 16.40
C ASP A 319 28.45 4.00 16.26
N ILE A 320 28.43 3.33 15.10
CA ILE A 320 27.50 2.25 14.78
C ILE A 320 28.29 0.97 14.54
N ASP A 321 27.89 -0.12 15.21
CA ASP A 321 28.50 -1.44 15.03
C ASP A 321 28.33 -1.93 13.57
N PRO A 322 29.42 -2.18 12.83
CA PRO A 322 29.32 -2.60 11.44
C PRO A 322 28.74 -4.01 11.33
N LEU A 323 27.77 -4.18 10.43
CA LEU A 323 27.27 -5.50 10.08
C LEU A 323 28.35 -6.33 9.38
N VAL A 324 28.23 -7.66 9.49
CA VAL A 324 29.03 -8.57 8.66
C VAL A 324 28.71 -8.37 7.18
N ARG A 325 29.71 -8.60 6.32
CA ARG A 325 29.63 -8.37 4.86
C ARG A 325 28.36 -8.91 4.19
N ARG A 326 27.91 -10.10 4.58
CA ARG A 326 26.67 -10.70 4.03
C ARG A 326 25.44 -9.84 4.33
N ARG A 327 25.26 -9.40 5.58
CA ARG A 327 24.11 -8.59 6.00
C ARG A 327 24.14 -7.20 5.34
N MET A 328 25.31 -6.59 5.18
CA MET A 328 25.44 -5.35 4.40
C MET A 328 25.06 -5.55 2.93
N HIS A 329 25.46 -6.69 2.34
CA HIS A 329 25.08 -7.02 0.97
C HIS A 329 23.57 -7.18 0.78
N ASP A 330 22.83 -7.64 1.80
CA ASP A 330 21.38 -7.67 1.77
C ASP A 330 20.83 -6.23 1.60
N HIS A 331 21.38 -5.24 2.30
CA HIS A 331 21.01 -3.82 2.08
C HIS A 331 21.38 -3.28 0.69
N LEU A 332 22.49 -3.71 0.07
CA LEU A 332 22.78 -3.34 -1.32
C LEU A 332 21.76 -3.96 -2.30
N ALA A 333 21.26 -5.15 -2.00
CA ALA A 333 20.20 -5.76 -2.78
C ALA A 333 18.87 -5.00 -2.59
N ASP A 334 18.56 -4.56 -1.38
CA ASP A 334 17.38 -3.72 -1.10
C ASP A 334 17.45 -2.38 -1.85
N LEU A 335 18.62 -1.71 -1.84
CA LEU A 335 18.86 -0.49 -2.62
C LEU A 335 18.63 -0.71 -4.13
N ALA A 336 19.00 -1.89 -4.63
CA ALA A 336 18.76 -2.25 -6.03
C ALA A 336 17.28 -2.54 -6.32
N ILE A 337 16.57 -3.17 -5.38
CA ILE A 337 15.11 -3.38 -5.48
C ILE A 337 14.36 -2.04 -5.50
N LEU A 338 14.83 -1.06 -4.73
CA LEU A 338 14.28 0.30 -4.69
C LEU A 338 14.63 1.13 -5.93
N GLY A 339 15.41 0.60 -6.88
CA GLY A 339 15.82 1.32 -8.08
C GLY A 339 16.83 2.46 -7.82
N ILE A 340 17.52 2.43 -6.67
CA ILE A 340 18.58 3.39 -6.33
C ILE A 340 19.92 2.94 -6.93
N LEU A 341 20.14 1.61 -6.99
CA LEU A 341 21.31 0.99 -7.59
C LEU A 341 20.93 0.01 -8.69
N ASP A 342 21.70 -0.01 -9.77
CA ASP A 342 21.71 -1.14 -10.70
C ASP A 342 22.59 -2.27 -10.14
N ARG A 343 22.11 -3.51 -10.27
CA ARG A 343 22.82 -4.71 -9.81
C ARG A 343 23.08 -5.67 -10.97
N HIS A 344 24.35 -5.91 -11.26
CA HIS A 344 24.78 -6.84 -12.31
C HIS A 344 25.45 -8.08 -11.72
N SER A 345 25.00 -9.27 -12.09
CA SER A 345 25.68 -10.53 -11.76
C SER A 345 26.74 -10.84 -12.81
N ARG A 346 27.99 -11.02 -12.38
CA ARG A 346 29.10 -11.48 -13.21
C ARG A 346 29.50 -12.89 -12.79
N ASN A 347 29.78 -13.74 -13.78
CA ASN A 347 30.29 -15.09 -13.57
C ASN A 347 31.55 -15.28 -14.40
N GLU A 348 32.70 -15.38 -13.74
CA GLU A 348 34.01 -15.55 -14.38
C GLU A 348 34.46 -17.02 -14.38
N GLY A 349 33.54 -17.96 -14.13
CA GLY A 349 33.82 -19.40 -14.15
C GLY A 349 34.72 -19.85 -13.00
N ARG A 350 35.43 -20.98 -13.20
CA ARG A 350 36.13 -21.73 -12.13
C ARG A 350 37.24 -20.96 -11.42
N SER A 351 37.79 -19.90 -12.02
CA SER A 351 38.91 -19.13 -11.44
C SER A 351 38.48 -17.80 -10.80
N GLY A 352 37.34 -17.21 -11.20
CA GLY A 352 36.90 -15.89 -10.73
C GLY A 352 35.62 -15.88 -9.90
N GLY A 353 34.86 -16.98 -9.90
CA GLY A 353 33.62 -17.11 -9.13
C GLY A 353 32.47 -16.25 -9.67
N GLN A 354 31.39 -16.18 -8.88
CA GLN A 354 30.23 -15.32 -9.14
C GLN A 354 30.23 -14.15 -8.16
N TYR A 355 30.05 -12.93 -8.67
CA TYR A 355 30.00 -11.73 -7.85
C TYR A 355 28.99 -10.73 -8.41
N TYR A 356 28.60 -9.78 -7.57
CA TYR A 356 27.70 -8.69 -7.92
C TYR A 356 28.47 -7.37 -8.03
N GLU A 357 28.10 -6.60 -9.03
CA GLU A 357 28.55 -5.25 -9.35
C GLU A 357 27.39 -4.28 -9.18
N TYR A 358 27.64 -3.13 -8.57
CA TYR A 358 26.65 -2.11 -8.23
C TYR A 358 27.06 -0.73 -8.76
N GLU A 359 26.11 -0.01 -9.33
CA GLU A 359 26.27 1.40 -9.73
C GLU A 359 24.97 2.18 -9.49
N PHE A 360 25.03 3.51 -9.42
CA PHE A 360 23.82 4.30 -9.25
C PHE A 360 23.01 4.34 -10.55
N SER A 361 21.73 3.99 -10.45
CA SER A 361 20.73 4.16 -11.50
C SER A 361 20.12 5.57 -11.51
N VAL A 362 20.43 6.37 -10.48
CA VAL A 362 19.95 7.76 -10.31
C VAL A 362 21.10 8.76 -10.30
N GLU A 363 20.77 10.04 -10.53
CA GLU A 363 21.75 11.13 -10.48
C GLU A 363 22.37 11.26 -9.07
N LEU A 364 23.69 11.40 -9.00
CA LEU A 364 24.41 11.50 -7.72
C LEU A 364 23.98 12.72 -6.89
N ASP A 365 23.56 13.81 -7.55
CA ASP A 365 23.09 15.02 -6.88
C ASP A 365 21.79 14.77 -6.10
N LEU A 366 20.89 13.92 -6.63
CA LEU A 366 19.69 13.50 -5.92
C LEU A 366 20.06 12.71 -4.65
N VAL A 367 21.01 11.77 -4.77
CA VAL A 367 21.47 10.96 -3.64
C VAL A 367 22.15 11.84 -2.59
N ALA A 368 22.98 12.79 -3.02
CA ALA A 368 23.66 13.73 -2.14
C ALA A 368 22.66 14.56 -1.32
N ASN A 369 21.65 15.12 -1.99
CA ASN A 369 20.59 15.88 -1.31
C ASN A 369 19.93 15.08 -0.20
N VAL A 370 19.54 13.83 -0.48
CA VAL A 370 18.89 12.99 0.54
C VAL A 370 19.84 12.62 1.68
N VAL A 371 21.10 12.31 1.36
CA VAL A 371 22.10 11.94 2.37
C VAL A 371 22.46 13.11 3.29
N SER A 372 22.33 14.35 2.82
CA SER A 372 22.59 15.56 3.62
C SER A 372 21.64 15.70 4.81
N ASP A 373 20.42 15.15 4.69
CA ASP A 373 19.37 15.20 5.71
C ASP A 373 19.56 14.16 6.83
N PHE A 374 20.51 13.22 6.70
CA PHE A 374 20.65 12.10 7.65
C PHE A 374 21.33 12.51 8.96
N GLU A 375 20.54 12.71 10.01
CA GLU A 375 21.05 12.93 11.36
C GLU A 375 21.77 11.67 11.91
N GLY A 376 22.97 11.87 12.48
CA GLY A 376 23.71 10.82 13.18
C GLY A 376 24.63 9.96 12.32
N LEU A 377 24.85 10.32 11.05
CA LEU A 377 25.86 9.69 10.19
C LEU A 377 27.04 10.64 9.96
N THR A 378 28.26 10.13 10.12
CA THR A 378 29.47 10.87 9.78
C THR A 378 29.73 10.75 8.28
N LEU A 379 29.47 11.81 7.53
CA LEU A 379 29.65 11.83 6.08
C LEU A 379 31.12 12.01 5.68
N PRO A 380 31.65 11.26 4.69
CA PRO A 380 32.97 11.50 4.14
C PRO A 380 33.08 12.90 3.53
N ARG A 381 34.27 13.52 3.62
CA ARG A 381 34.50 14.91 3.15
C ARG A 381 34.01 15.18 1.73
N ARG A 382 34.25 14.27 0.78
CA ARG A 382 33.80 14.43 -0.62
C ARG A 382 32.28 14.40 -0.75
N VAL A 383 31.60 13.63 0.09
CA VAL A 383 30.13 13.60 0.15
C VAL A 383 29.65 14.96 0.65
N VAL A 384 30.24 15.48 1.74
CA VAL A 384 29.92 16.82 2.28
C VAL A 384 30.16 17.94 1.25
N GLU A 385 31.26 17.86 0.50
CA GLU A 385 31.57 18.85 -0.56
C GLU A 385 30.52 18.83 -1.68
N LEU A 386 30.00 17.65 -2.05
CA LEU A 386 28.91 17.54 -3.02
C LEU A 386 27.60 18.06 -2.46
N THR A 387 27.21 17.69 -1.23
CA THR A 387 25.96 18.16 -0.62
C THR A 387 25.91 19.69 -0.52
N GLN A 388 27.04 20.33 -0.20
CA GLN A 388 27.16 21.80 -0.15
C GLN A 388 27.14 22.49 -1.51
N SER A 389 27.32 21.74 -2.61
CA SER A 389 27.29 22.30 -3.97
C SER A 389 25.91 22.23 -4.63
N VAL A 390 24.99 21.44 -4.04
CA VAL A 390 23.63 21.25 -4.55
C VAL A 390 22.61 22.14 -3.80
N GLU A 391 22.96 22.62 -2.59
CA GLU A 391 22.30 23.76 -1.91
C GLU A 391 22.61 25.11 -2.57
#